data_AF-A0A929E9J1-F1
#
_entry.id   AF-A0A929E9J1-F1
#
_cell.length_a   1.000
_cell.length_b   1.000
_cell.length_c   1.000
_cell.angle_alpha   90.00
_cell.angle_beta   90.00
_cell.angle_gamma   90.00
#
_symmetry.space_group_name_H-M   'P 1'
#
loop_
_entity.id
_entity.type
_entity.pdbx_description
1 polymer ?
#
loop_
_entity_poly.entity_id
_entity_poly.type
_entity_poly.pdbx_seq_one_letter_code
_entity_poly.pdbx_strand_id
1 'polypeptide(L)'
;MRNGLRSKLIDGLLSFLIIMAMMWPLILMFRLLPRWGTSSYWVAVVVISSIAIWMLYRSTLEKNSEVARAWYGIFGGLCGWTVAELSHELGMIDIEQSDILIMLALFSAALLVLWKYFPATARFWIVIFMMNWVGHIFIHVAQEYLVGALLDMINRIVALAFGLLIFVLLYWIFFRTTTRLGRLWAGVSLWWSVSMIYFLILY
;
A
#
# COMPACT_ATOMS: atom_id res chain seq x y z
N MET A 1 -16.23 -19.54 -22.90
CA MET A 1 -15.51 -19.63 -21.60
C MET A 1 -14.03 -19.21 -21.64
N ARG A 2 -13.24 -19.63 -22.65
CA ARG A 2 -11.77 -19.38 -22.71
C ARG A 2 -11.34 -17.90 -22.70
N ASN A 3 -12.13 -16.98 -23.28
CA ASN A 3 -11.83 -15.54 -23.28
C ASN A 3 -12.06 -14.85 -21.92
N GLY A 4 -12.93 -15.41 -21.07
CA GLY A 4 -13.22 -14.86 -19.75
C GLY A 4 -12.09 -15.07 -18.75
N LEU A 5 -11.45 -16.24 -18.78
CA LEU A 5 -10.30 -16.54 -17.93
C LEU A 5 -9.10 -15.66 -18.27
N ARG A 6 -8.80 -15.48 -19.56
CA ARG A 6 -7.69 -14.62 -20.01
C ARG A 6 -7.87 -13.17 -19.59
N SER A 7 -9.08 -12.61 -19.74
CA SER A 7 -9.36 -11.23 -19.30
C SER A 7 -9.28 -11.07 -17.78
N LYS A 8 -9.74 -12.06 -17.00
CA LYS A 8 -9.63 -12.01 -15.53
C LYS A 8 -8.18 -12.08 -15.04
N LEU A 9 -7.38 -12.96 -15.67
CA LEU A 9 -5.97 -13.14 -15.36
C LEU A 9 -5.18 -11.87 -15.70
N ILE A 10 -5.43 -11.30 -16.88
CA ILE A 10 -4.82 -10.03 -17.27
C ILE A 10 -5.26 -8.93 -16.31
N ASP A 11 -6.55 -8.67 -16.11
CA ASP A 11 -6.98 -7.51 -15.31
C ASP A 11 -6.49 -7.56 -13.84
N GLY A 12 -6.55 -8.72 -13.17
CA GLY A 12 -6.15 -8.83 -11.76
C GLY A 12 -4.64 -8.91 -11.55
N LEU A 13 -3.97 -9.78 -12.32
CA LEU A 13 -2.52 -9.99 -12.17
C LEU A 13 -1.72 -8.82 -12.76
N LEU A 14 -2.21 -8.21 -13.85
CA LEU A 14 -1.61 -6.98 -14.39
C LEU A 14 -1.72 -5.84 -13.39
N SER A 15 -2.83 -5.70 -12.66
CA SER A 15 -2.93 -4.69 -11.60
C SER A 15 -1.82 -4.85 -10.56
N PHE A 16 -1.62 -6.07 -10.06
CA PHE A 16 -0.51 -6.40 -9.17
C PHE A 16 0.86 -6.00 -9.76
N LEU A 17 1.14 -6.41 -11.00
CA LEU A 17 2.41 -6.12 -11.67
C LEU A 17 2.64 -4.62 -11.89
N ILE A 18 1.59 -3.87 -12.24
CA ILE A 18 1.66 -2.42 -12.41
C ILE A 18 2.00 -1.76 -11.07
N ILE A 19 1.36 -2.17 -9.97
CA ILE A 19 1.62 -1.60 -8.64
C ILE A 19 3.08 -1.88 -8.22
N MET A 20 3.56 -3.11 -8.42
CA MET A 20 4.97 -3.47 -8.19
C MET A 20 5.92 -2.59 -9.02
N ALA A 21 5.64 -2.43 -10.31
CA ALA A 21 6.46 -1.59 -11.19
C ALA A 21 6.44 -0.11 -10.78
N MET A 22 5.30 0.40 -10.28
CA MET A 22 5.18 1.77 -9.77
C MET A 22 5.90 1.98 -8.44
N MET A 23 5.96 0.98 -7.57
CA MET A 23 6.71 1.06 -6.32
C MET A 23 8.21 1.13 -6.55
N TRP A 24 8.73 0.41 -7.56
CA TRP A 24 10.16 0.31 -7.81
C TRP A 24 10.90 1.67 -7.85
N PRO A 25 10.46 2.68 -8.63
CA PRO A 25 11.11 3.99 -8.60
C PRO A 25 11.02 4.67 -7.24
N LEU A 26 9.91 4.52 -6.50
CA LEU A 26 9.75 5.11 -5.16
C LEU A 26 10.75 4.48 -4.17
N ILE A 27 10.93 3.16 -4.21
CA ILE A 27 11.92 2.44 -3.39
C ILE A 27 13.34 2.87 -3.77
N LEU A 28 13.65 2.98 -5.08
CA LEU A 28 14.96 3.42 -5.54
C LEU A 28 15.32 4.82 -5.05
N MET A 29 14.34 5.70 -4.83
CA MET A 29 14.60 7.03 -4.28
C MET A 29 15.25 6.95 -2.89
N PHE A 30 14.79 6.06 -2.00
CA PHE A 30 15.39 5.88 -0.67
C PHE A 30 16.85 5.44 -0.72
N ARG A 31 17.29 4.80 -1.81
CA ARG A 31 18.69 4.44 -2.01
C ARG A 31 19.55 5.58 -2.56
N LEU A 32 18.95 6.49 -3.33
CA LEU A 32 19.65 7.55 -4.04
C LEU A 32 19.72 8.87 -3.23
N LEU A 33 18.63 9.22 -2.55
CA LEU A 33 18.53 10.48 -1.79
C LEU A 33 19.61 10.64 -0.71
N PRO A 34 19.99 9.61 0.08
CA PRO A 34 21.09 9.74 1.03
C PRO A 34 22.41 10.22 0.39
N ARG A 35 22.65 9.85 -0.89
CA ARG A 35 23.87 10.23 -1.63
C ARG A 35 23.86 11.67 -2.10
N TRP A 36 22.67 12.28 -2.23
CA TRP A 36 22.50 13.66 -2.69
C TRP A 36 22.32 14.65 -1.53
N GLY A 37 22.25 14.15 -0.29
CA GLY A 37 22.13 14.94 0.92
C GLY A 37 20.73 15.46 1.21
N THR A 38 20.57 16.13 2.35
CA THR A 38 19.27 16.52 2.93
C THR A 38 18.43 17.41 2.03
N SER A 39 19.05 18.31 1.24
CA SER A 39 18.33 19.16 0.29
C SER A 39 17.52 18.36 -0.74
N SER A 40 17.99 17.18 -1.12
CA SER A 40 17.29 16.31 -2.08
C SER A 40 16.00 15.73 -1.52
N TYR A 41 15.97 15.41 -0.21
CA TYR A 41 14.76 14.93 0.47
C TYR A 41 13.67 16.01 0.47
N TRP A 42 14.01 17.26 0.75
CA TRP A 42 13.05 18.37 0.71
C TRP A 42 12.41 18.53 -0.66
N VAL A 43 13.22 18.50 -1.71
CA VAL A 43 12.71 18.57 -3.09
C VAL A 43 11.82 17.36 -3.39
N ALA A 44 12.23 16.15 -3.00
CA ALA A 44 11.45 14.95 -3.18
C ALA A 44 10.09 15.03 -2.45
N VAL A 45 10.06 15.49 -1.19
CA VAL A 45 8.84 15.68 -0.41
C VAL A 45 7.88 16.64 -1.10
N VAL A 46 8.37 17.80 -1.57
CA VAL A 46 7.52 18.79 -2.26
C VAL A 46 6.97 18.25 -3.58
N VAL A 47 7.82 17.59 -4.37
CA VAL A 47 7.40 17.04 -5.67
C VAL A 47 6.42 15.88 -5.49
N ILE A 48 6.73 14.91 -4.62
CA ILE A 48 5.88 13.73 -4.41
C ILE A 48 4.58 14.13 -3.71
N SER A 49 4.59 15.06 -2.76
CA SER A 49 3.35 15.56 -2.14
C SER A 49 2.45 16.26 -3.16
N SER A 50 3.02 17.06 -4.05
CA SER A 50 2.28 17.69 -5.15
C SER A 50 1.64 16.65 -6.07
N ILE A 51 2.38 15.58 -6.40
CA ILE A 51 1.86 14.45 -7.17
C ILE A 51 0.74 13.74 -6.40
N ALA A 52 0.94 13.44 -5.11
CA ALA A 52 -0.05 12.76 -4.28
C ALA A 52 -1.38 13.54 -4.22
N ILE A 53 -1.31 14.85 -3.98
CA ILE A 53 -2.47 15.76 -3.93
C ILE A 53 -3.14 15.84 -5.30
N TRP A 54 -2.37 15.99 -6.37
CA TRP A 54 -2.91 16.05 -7.73
C TRP A 54 -3.63 14.75 -8.10
N MET A 55 -3.05 13.59 -7.75
CA MET A 55 -3.66 12.29 -7.96
C MET A 55 -4.92 12.10 -7.13
N LEU A 56 -4.91 12.54 -5.87
CA LEU A 56 -6.09 12.55 -5.02
C LEU A 56 -7.21 13.40 -5.65
N TYR A 57 -6.90 14.60 -6.14
CA TYR A 57 -7.85 15.43 -6.87
C TYR A 57 -8.36 14.75 -8.16
N ARG A 58 -7.48 14.17 -8.98
CA ARG A 58 -7.89 13.40 -10.17
C ARG A 58 -8.77 12.20 -9.84
N SER A 59 -8.61 11.62 -8.65
CA SER A 59 -9.42 10.50 -8.17
C SER A 59 -10.85 10.90 -7.79
N THR A 60 -11.13 12.19 -7.54
CA THR A 60 -12.48 12.68 -7.18
C THR A 60 -13.27 13.19 -8.39
N LEU A 61 -12.60 13.51 -9.50
CA LEU A 61 -13.26 13.99 -10.73
C LEU A 61 -14.17 12.91 -11.35
N GLU A 62 -15.48 13.17 -11.34
CA GLU A 62 -16.50 12.25 -11.88
C GLU A 62 -16.40 12.00 -13.38
N LYS A 63 -15.77 12.93 -14.12
CA LYS A 63 -15.51 12.77 -15.57
C LYS A 63 -14.66 11.54 -15.90
N ASN A 64 -13.85 11.08 -14.95
CA ASN A 64 -12.97 9.92 -15.13
C ASN A 64 -13.74 8.61 -14.88
N SER A 65 -13.41 7.57 -15.64
CA SER A 65 -13.98 6.23 -15.37
C SER A 65 -13.61 5.74 -13.97
N GLU A 66 -14.47 4.93 -13.35
CA GLU A 66 -14.23 4.41 -11.99
C GLU A 66 -12.87 3.71 -11.85
N VAL A 67 -12.46 2.96 -12.87
CA VAL A 67 -11.17 2.26 -12.89
C VAL A 67 -10.01 3.25 -12.95
N ALA A 68 -10.10 4.30 -13.78
CA ALA A 68 -9.06 5.34 -13.85
C ALA A 68 -8.94 6.09 -12.52
N ARG A 69 -10.08 6.43 -11.90
CA ARG A 69 -10.10 7.07 -10.58
C ARG A 69 -9.52 6.17 -9.50
N ALA A 70 -9.75 4.86 -9.55
CA ALA A 70 -9.16 3.91 -8.62
C ALA A 70 -7.63 3.84 -8.77
N TRP A 71 -7.12 3.87 -10.00
CA TRP A 71 -5.67 3.96 -10.25
C TRP A 71 -5.05 5.25 -9.70
N TYR A 72 -5.72 6.39 -9.86
CA TYR A 72 -5.29 7.64 -9.22
C TYR A 72 -5.29 7.54 -7.70
N GLY A 73 -6.30 6.88 -7.11
CA GLY A 73 -6.33 6.59 -5.68
C GLY A 73 -5.14 5.74 -5.23
N ILE A 74 -4.86 4.64 -5.94
CA ILE A 74 -3.74 3.74 -5.62
C ILE A 74 -2.41 4.50 -5.67
N PHE A 75 -2.14 5.17 -6.79
CA PHE A 75 -0.86 5.85 -6.97
C PHE A 75 -0.72 7.04 -6.04
N GLY A 76 -1.78 7.81 -5.83
CA GLY A 76 -1.81 8.88 -4.84
C GLY A 76 -1.55 8.37 -3.42
N GLY A 77 -2.05 7.18 -3.06
CA GLY A 77 -1.83 6.54 -1.76
C GLY A 77 -0.38 6.10 -1.60
N LEU A 78 0.22 5.51 -2.63
CA LEU A 78 1.65 5.15 -2.65
C LEU A 78 2.52 6.40 -2.47
N CYS A 79 2.28 7.45 -3.26
CA CYS A 79 3.01 8.72 -3.13
C CYS A 79 2.79 9.37 -1.75
N GLY A 80 1.56 9.35 -1.23
CA GLY A 80 1.25 9.86 0.10
C GLY A 80 2.04 9.13 1.19
N TRP A 81 2.11 7.80 1.11
CA TRP A 81 2.95 7.01 2.01
C TRP A 81 4.44 7.35 1.85
N THR A 82 4.94 7.45 0.63
CA THR A 82 6.34 7.84 0.38
C THR A 82 6.66 9.22 0.98
N VAL A 83 5.73 10.17 0.96
CA VAL A 83 5.92 11.47 1.63
C VAL A 83 6.05 11.29 3.15
N ALA A 84 5.25 10.43 3.77
CA ALA A 84 5.35 10.15 5.20
C ALA A 84 6.72 9.56 5.55
N GLU A 85 7.18 8.55 4.82
CA GLU A 85 8.51 7.95 4.98
C GLU A 85 9.64 8.97 4.79
N LEU A 86 9.62 9.76 3.71
CA LEU A 86 10.62 10.80 3.50
C LEU A 86 10.60 11.87 4.60
N SER A 87 9.43 12.15 5.16
CA SER A 87 9.29 13.07 6.30
C SER A 87 9.85 12.48 7.59
N HIS A 88 9.75 11.16 7.76
CA HIS A 88 10.37 10.44 8.86
C HIS A 88 11.88 10.45 8.76
N GLU A 89 12.44 10.13 7.60
CA GLU A 89 13.88 10.20 7.31
C GLU A 89 14.47 11.61 7.51
N LEU A 90 13.65 12.65 7.32
CA LEU A 90 14.03 14.04 7.59
C LEU A 90 13.95 14.43 9.08
N GLY A 91 13.45 13.55 9.95
CA GLY A 91 13.20 13.84 11.37
C GLY A 91 12.04 14.82 11.60
N MET A 92 11.16 15.03 10.62
CA MET A 92 9.99 15.92 10.77
C MET A 92 8.84 15.26 11.51
N ILE A 93 8.72 13.94 11.34
CA ILE A 93 7.74 13.10 12.02
C ILE A 93 8.44 11.84 12.51
N ASP A 94 7.99 11.28 13.62
CA ASP A 94 8.51 10.01 14.11
C ASP A 94 7.40 8.97 13.98
N ILE A 95 7.35 8.25 12.84
CA ILE A 95 6.28 7.28 12.53
C ILE A 95 6.35 5.98 13.35
N GLU A 96 7.46 5.77 14.08
CA GLU A 96 7.72 4.58 14.89
C GLU A 96 7.34 4.77 16.37
N GLN A 97 7.10 6.02 16.79
CA GLN A 97 6.75 6.35 18.18
C GLN A 97 5.49 5.62 18.66
N SER A 98 5.50 5.12 19.91
CA SER A 98 4.37 4.39 20.52
C SER A 98 3.04 5.14 20.47
N ASP A 99 3.09 6.46 20.60
CA ASP A 99 1.91 7.33 20.63
C ASP A 99 1.20 7.36 19.27
N ILE A 100 1.94 7.07 18.20
CA ILE A 100 1.39 6.93 16.86
C ILE A 100 0.54 5.69 16.69
N LEU A 101 0.75 4.62 17.46
CA LEU A 101 -0.13 3.45 17.43
C LEU A 101 -1.57 3.82 17.84
N ILE A 102 -1.69 4.67 18.87
CA ILE A 102 -2.99 5.18 19.32
C ILE A 102 -3.59 6.11 18.26
N MET A 103 -2.80 7.01 17.69
CA MET A 103 -3.26 7.88 16.59
C MET A 103 -3.69 7.08 15.37
N LEU A 104 -2.95 6.04 15.00
CA LEU A 104 -3.30 5.13 13.90
C LEU A 104 -4.61 4.40 14.20
N ALA A 105 -4.79 3.87 15.41
CA ALA A 105 -6.01 3.20 15.80
C ALA A 105 -7.22 4.16 15.74
N LEU A 106 -7.08 5.38 16.26
CA LEU A 106 -8.11 6.42 16.22
C LEU A 106 -8.42 6.86 14.79
N PHE A 107 -7.39 7.09 13.98
CA PHE A 107 -7.55 7.49 12.59
C PHE A 107 -8.19 6.38 11.77
N SER A 108 -7.77 5.13 11.97
CA SER A 108 -8.39 3.95 11.34
C SER A 108 -9.85 3.81 11.74
N ALA A 109 -10.18 3.98 13.03
CA ALA A 109 -11.56 3.96 13.51
C ALA A 109 -12.40 5.08 12.88
N ALA A 110 -11.88 6.31 12.80
CA ALA A 110 -12.54 7.43 12.14
C ALA A 110 -12.79 7.14 10.65
N LEU A 111 -11.80 6.61 9.95
CA LEU A 111 -11.92 6.24 8.54
C LEU A 111 -12.94 5.11 8.32
N LEU A 112 -13.03 4.15 9.23
CA LEU A 112 -14.04 3.09 9.19
C LEU A 112 -15.47 3.65 9.36
N VAL A 113 -15.67 4.59 10.29
CA VAL A 113 -16.96 5.26 10.47
C VAL A 113 -17.33 6.08 9.23
N LEU A 114 -16.35 6.77 8.64
CA LEU A 114 -16.54 7.60 7.45
C LEU A 114 -16.57 6.79 6.13
N TRP A 115 -16.30 5.48 6.18
CA TRP A 115 -16.09 4.63 5.00
C TRP A 115 -17.20 4.72 3.95
N LYS A 116 -18.45 4.75 4.41
CA LYS A 116 -19.64 4.83 3.53
C LYS A 116 -19.73 6.15 2.78
N TYR A 117 -19.17 7.23 3.31
CA TYR A 117 -19.19 8.57 2.70
C TYR A 117 -18.05 8.80 1.72
N PHE A 118 -16.97 8.01 1.81
CA PHE A 118 -15.89 8.13 0.86
C PHE A 118 -16.31 7.61 -0.52
N PRO A 119 -16.03 8.36 -1.59
CA PRO A 119 -16.16 7.82 -2.94
C PRO A 119 -15.26 6.58 -3.05
N ALA A 120 -15.66 5.61 -3.89
CA ALA A 120 -14.96 4.33 -4.05
C ALA A 120 -13.46 4.46 -4.33
N THR A 121 -13.02 5.65 -4.77
CA THR A 121 -11.68 5.98 -5.24
C THR A 121 -10.80 6.57 -4.14
N ALA A 122 -11.36 7.38 -3.24
CA ALA A 122 -10.69 7.79 -2.00
C ALA A 122 -10.42 6.58 -1.09
N ARG A 123 -11.30 5.57 -1.15
CA ARG A 123 -11.09 4.29 -0.45
C ARG A 123 -9.78 3.60 -0.85
N PHE A 124 -9.40 3.63 -2.13
CA PHE A 124 -8.11 3.07 -2.57
C PHE A 124 -6.93 3.86 -2.02
N TRP A 125 -7.00 5.19 -2.03
CA TRP A 125 -5.97 6.04 -1.45
C TRP A 125 -5.75 5.71 0.03
N ILE A 126 -6.86 5.68 0.79
CA ILE A 126 -6.86 5.38 2.23
C ILE A 126 -6.28 3.99 2.49
N VAL A 127 -6.77 2.96 1.78
CA VAL A 127 -6.31 1.59 2.02
C VAL A 127 -4.84 1.41 1.67
N ILE A 128 -4.37 1.96 0.56
CA ILE A 128 -2.96 1.86 0.19
C ILE A 128 -2.09 2.56 1.24
N PHE A 129 -2.45 3.76 1.65
CA PHE A 129 -1.72 4.48 2.69
C PHE A 129 -1.68 3.65 4.00
N MET A 130 -2.83 3.16 4.45
CA MET A 130 -2.94 2.34 5.66
C MET A 130 -2.17 1.03 5.58
N MET A 131 -2.24 0.33 4.45
CA MET A 131 -1.53 -0.93 4.24
C MET A 131 -0.02 -0.74 4.35
N ASN A 132 0.52 0.33 3.77
CA ASN A 132 1.94 0.62 3.93
C ASN A 132 2.28 1.00 5.37
N TRP A 133 1.45 1.80 6.03
CA TRP A 133 1.69 2.20 7.42
C TRP A 133 1.67 1.03 8.40
N VAL A 134 0.67 0.15 8.29
CA VAL A 134 0.60 -1.09 9.06
C VAL A 134 1.79 -1.98 8.75
N GLY A 135 2.19 -2.09 7.48
CA GLY A 135 3.38 -2.83 7.07
C GLY A 135 4.65 -2.31 7.73
N HIS A 136 4.86 -0.99 7.71
CA HIS A 136 6.01 -0.33 8.33
C HIS A 136 6.04 -0.58 9.84
N ILE A 137 4.94 -0.35 10.56
CA ILE A 137 4.88 -0.61 12.00
C ILE A 137 5.15 -2.08 12.30
N PHE A 138 4.58 -3.01 11.52
CA PHE A 138 4.81 -4.43 11.74
C PHE A 138 6.28 -4.81 11.53
N ILE A 139 6.94 -4.22 10.54
CA ILE A 139 8.34 -4.50 10.25
C ILE A 139 9.25 -3.85 11.30
N HIS A 140 9.12 -2.54 11.52
CA HIS A 140 10.07 -1.78 12.33
C HIS A 140 9.80 -1.90 13.83
N VAL A 141 8.54 -1.69 14.24
CA VAL A 141 8.17 -1.70 15.67
C VAL A 141 8.11 -3.13 16.19
N ALA A 142 7.41 -4.05 15.50
CA ALA A 142 7.26 -5.41 16.06
C ALA A 142 8.60 -6.14 16.18
N GLN A 143 9.57 -5.89 15.30
CA GLN A 143 10.90 -6.48 15.37
C GLN A 143 11.76 -5.89 16.48
N GLU A 144 11.58 -4.62 16.83
CA GLU A 144 12.31 -4.00 17.94
C GLU A 144 11.87 -4.57 19.30
N TYR A 145 10.57 -4.81 19.49
CA TYR A 145 10.03 -5.27 20.78
C TYR A 145 9.95 -6.80 20.94
N LEU A 146 9.96 -7.57 19.85
CA LEU A 146 9.92 -9.03 19.88
C LEU A 146 11.28 -9.59 19.48
N VAL A 147 11.94 -10.35 20.37
CA VAL A 147 13.29 -10.88 20.12
C VAL A 147 13.32 -12.41 20.24
N GLY A 148 14.13 -13.06 19.39
CA GLY A 148 14.44 -14.48 19.46
C GLY A 148 13.34 -15.38 18.90
N ALA A 149 13.21 -16.59 19.47
CA ALA A 149 12.34 -17.64 18.93
C ALA A 149 10.86 -17.25 18.81
N LEU A 150 10.39 -16.29 19.63
CA LEU A 150 9.02 -15.78 19.57
C LEU A 150 8.79 -14.94 18.29
N LEU A 151 9.75 -14.09 17.91
CA LEU A 151 9.69 -13.31 16.67
C LEU A 151 9.71 -14.24 15.46
N ASP A 152 10.63 -15.21 15.43
CA ASP A 152 10.71 -16.19 14.34
C ASP A 152 9.40 -16.98 14.16
N MET A 153 8.78 -17.38 15.29
CA MET A 153 7.50 -18.08 15.27
C MET A 153 6.40 -17.17 14.72
N ILE A 154 6.31 -15.92 15.18
CA ILE A 154 5.31 -14.95 14.70
C ILE A 154 5.50 -14.68 13.21
N ASN A 155 6.73 -14.38 12.75
CA ASN A 155 7.03 -14.12 11.35
C ASN A 155 6.64 -15.31 10.46
N ARG A 156 6.92 -16.55 10.88
CA ARG A 156 6.51 -17.76 10.15
C ARG A 156 4.99 -17.91 10.09
N ILE A 157 4.28 -17.73 11.20
CA ILE A 157 2.80 -17.82 11.24
C ILE A 157 2.20 -16.75 10.34
N VAL A 158 2.68 -15.51 10.41
CA VAL A 158 2.19 -14.40 9.60
C VAL A 158 2.51 -14.62 8.12
N ALA A 159 3.70 -15.08 7.77
CA ALA A 159 4.06 -15.43 6.40
C ALA A 159 3.19 -16.57 5.83
N LEU A 160 2.89 -17.60 6.63
CA LEU A 160 1.96 -18.67 6.25
C LEU A 160 0.54 -18.13 6.06
N ALA A 161 0.08 -17.23 6.93
CA ALA A 161 -1.23 -16.59 6.81
C ALA A 161 -1.34 -15.76 5.52
N PHE A 162 -0.31 -14.99 5.18
CA PHE A 162 -0.25 -14.26 3.89
C PHE A 162 -0.15 -15.21 2.70
N GLY A 163 0.60 -16.31 2.81
CA GLY A 163 0.65 -17.35 1.78
C GLY A 163 -0.74 -17.93 1.49
N LEU A 164 -1.49 -18.27 2.54
CA LEU A 164 -2.88 -18.73 2.42
C LEU A 164 -3.79 -17.64 1.83
N LEU A 165 -3.61 -16.38 2.26
CA LEU A 165 -4.36 -15.23 1.72
C LEU A 165 -4.14 -15.07 0.21
N ILE A 166 -2.91 -15.26 -0.30
CA ILE A 166 -2.62 -15.24 -1.74
C ILE A 166 -3.46 -16.28 -2.49
N PHE A 167 -3.52 -17.52 -2.01
CA PHE A 167 -4.35 -18.56 -2.63
C PHE A 167 -5.84 -18.21 -2.62
N VAL A 168 -6.33 -17.65 -1.50
CA VAL A 168 -7.72 -17.18 -1.39
C VAL A 168 -8.00 -16.04 -2.36
N LEU A 169 -7.10 -15.07 -2.49
CA LEU A 169 -7.23 -13.94 -3.41
C LEU A 169 -7.18 -14.39 -4.87
N LEU A 170 -6.29 -15.32 -5.22
CA LEU A 170 -6.24 -15.92 -6.56
C LEU A 170 -7.56 -16.64 -6.87
N TYR A 171 -8.05 -17.48 -5.95
CA TYR A 171 -9.35 -18.12 -6.08
C TYR A 171 -10.46 -17.09 -6.28
N TRP A 172 -10.46 -16.02 -5.50
CA TRP A 172 -11.45 -14.95 -5.61
C TRP A 172 -11.41 -14.24 -6.97
N ILE A 173 -10.22 -13.96 -7.51
CA ILE A 173 -10.03 -13.38 -8.84
C ILE A 173 -10.59 -14.31 -9.92
N PHE A 174 -10.29 -15.61 -9.88
CA PHE A 174 -10.73 -16.53 -10.93
C PHE A 174 -12.23 -16.82 -10.87
N PHE A 175 -12.77 -17.08 -9.68
CA PHE A 175 -14.10 -17.67 -9.52
C PHE A 175 -15.17 -16.66 -9.09
N ARG A 176 -14.85 -15.64 -8.28
CA ARG A 176 -15.86 -14.74 -7.68
C ARG A 176 -15.96 -13.37 -8.35
N THR A 177 -14.87 -12.81 -8.86
CA THR A 177 -14.94 -11.43 -9.40
C THR A 177 -15.63 -11.37 -10.77
N THR A 178 -16.61 -10.48 -10.85
CA THR A 178 -17.33 -10.11 -12.07
C THR A 178 -16.89 -8.74 -12.57
N THR A 179 -16.67 -7.78 -11.68
CA THR A 179 -16.30 -6.39 -11.99
C THR A 179 -14.78 -6.18 -12.06
N ARG A 180 -14.34 -5.21 -12.89
CA ARG A 180 -12.93 -4.78 -12.97
C ARG A 180 -12.43 -4.22 -11.65
N LEU A 181 -13.27 -3.45 -10.96
CA LEU A 181 -12.93 -2.84 -9.66
C LEU A 181 -12.65 -3.90 -8.59
N GLY A 182 -13.45 -4.99 -8.56
CA GLY A 182 -13.21 -6.10 -7.65
C GLY A 182 -11.89 -6.81 -7.92
N ARG A 183 -11.49 -6.94 -9.20
CA ARG A 183 -10.18 -7.48 -9.57
C ARG A 183 -9.03 -6.57 -9.13
N LEU A 184 -9.22 -5.26 -9.21
CA LEU A 184 -8.23 -4.26 -8.81
C LEU A 184 -8.01 -4.27 -7.28
N TRP A 185 -9.07 -4.39 -6.48
CA TRP A 185 -8.97 -4.62 -5.02
C TRP A 185 -8.19 -5.88 -4.67
N ALA A 186 -8.46 -6.98 -5.37
CA ALA A 186 -7.73 -8.23 -5.16
C ALA A 186 -6.25 -8.09 -5.59
N GLY A 187 -5.97 -7.36 -6.68
CA GLY A 187 -4.61 -7.06 -7.12
C GLY A 187 -3.80 -6.24 -6.11
N VAL A 188 -4.43 -5.23 -5.49
CA VAL A 188 -3.85 -4.46 -4.38
C VAL A 188 -3.55 -5.38 -3.18
N SER A 189 -4.50 -6.23 -2.82
CA SER A 189 -4.34 -7.14 -1.67
C SER A 189 -3.25 -8.19 -1.92
N LEU A 190 -3.14 -8.68 -3.17
CA LEU A 190 -2.08 -9.58 -3.60
C LEU A 190 -0.71 -8.90 -3.53
N TRP A 191 -0.62 -7.67 -4.05
CA TRP A 191 0.59 -6.85 -3.97
C TRP A 191 1.07 -6.73 -2.52
N TRP A 192 0.18 -6.30 -1.62
CA TRP A 192 0.52 -6.12 -0.23
C TRP A 192 0.93 -7.44 0.44
N SER A 193 0.21 -8.53 0.17
CA SER A 193 0.54 -9.86 0.73
C SER A 193 1.93 -10.34 0.29
N VAL A 194 2.28 -10.18 -0.99
CA VAL A 194 3.59 -10.54 -1.51
C VAL A 194 4.69 -9.67 -0.91
N SER A 195 4.46 -8.35 -0.82
CA SER A 195 5.40 -7.42 -0.17
C SER A 195 5.64 -7.82 1.29
N MET A 196 4.59 -8.12 2.06
CA MET A 196 4.73 -8.53 3.45
C MET A 196 5.53 -9.83 3.59
N ILE A 197 5.25 -10.86 2.77
CA ILE A 197 6.05 -12.10 2.79
C ILE A 197 7.51 -11.82 2.47
N TYR A 198 7.79 -10.98 1.46
CA TYR A 198 9.16 -10.62 1.09
C TYR A 198 9.91 -9.99 2.27
N PHE A 199 9.29 -9.02 2.95
CA PHE A 199 9.91 -8.38 4.11
C PHE A 199 10.06 -9.33 5.30
N LEU A 200 9.09 -10.23 5.55
CA LEU A 200 9.14 -11.19 6.66
C LEU A 200 10.15 -12.33 6.48
N ILE A 201 10.61 -12.58 5.26
CA ILE A 201 11.64 -13.59 4.98
C ILE A 201 13.03 -12.98 5.00
N LEU A 202 13.17 -11.72 4.60
CA LEU A 202 14.45 -11.04 4.51
C LEU A 202 14.94 -10.41 5.82
N TYR A 203 14.02 -10.13 6.73
CA TYR A 203 14.28 -9.62 8.08
C TYR A 203 13.83 -10.65 9.10
#